data_AF-A0A822GAM4-F1
#
_entry.id   AF-A0A822GAM4-F1
#
_cell.length_a   1.000
_cell.length_b   1.000
_cell.length_c   1.000
_cell.angle_alpha   90.00
_cell.angle_beta   90.00
_cell.angle_gamma   90.00
#
_symmetry.space_group_name_H-M   'P 1'
#
loop_
_entity.id
_entity.type
_entity.pdbx_description
1 polymer ?
#
loop_
_entity_poly.entity_id
_entity_poly.type
_entity_poly.pdbx_seq_one_letter_code
_entity_poly.pdbx_strand_id
1 'polypeptide(L)'
;VEDLSTFNELFTACRLNDIQRFDDLIARLRAIKYIDNSPSIIDILNYQTAGSLDTLLHIASERGHLKIIQRLLNEGATPALSNQRGKYPYNLCKNKETKDVFRLFRHDHPDKYDYTLGQIAPSISIDELERQRTVERERRRQTKKRRTDKQRSDQERQLREQEEEQQRIAFLALSDAEKRTLAVHVNFETNKRDELHLGRCWQCAKKISDEPFTYFDYKFCSTACLKVHRTKSKTTTTNV
;
A
#
# COMPACT_ATOMS: atom_id res chain seq x y z
N VAL A 1 -30.01 -40.97 11.78
CA VAL A 1 -30.50 -39.78 12.54
C VAL A 1 -29.36 -39.18 13.37
N GLU A 2 -28.43 -39.98 13.88
CA GLU A 2 -27.22 -39.49 14.55
C GLU A 2 -26.19 -38.85 13.59
N ASP A 3 -26.00 -39.40 12.40
CA ASP A 3 -25.01 -38.91 11.42
C ASP A 3 -25.23 -37.46 10.99
N LEU A 4 -26.49 -37.09 10.78
CA LEU A 4 -26.88 -35.72 10.43
C LEU A 4 -26.70 -34.77 11.63
N SER A 5 -26.89 -35.26 12.86
CA SER A 5 -26.65 -34.48 14.08
C SER A 5 -25.16 -34.15 14.22
N THR A 6 -24.29 -35.14 14.08
CA THR A 6 -22.85 -34.91 14.19
C THR A 6 -22.31 -34.05 13.05
N PHE A 7 -22.81 -34.23 11.82
CA PHE A 7 -22.51 -33.32 10.72
C PHE A 7 -22.93 -31.88 11.05
N ASN A 8 -24.13 -31.67 11.61
CA ASN A 8 -24.61 -30.33 11.96
C ASN A 8 -23.75 -29.67 13.06
N GLU A 9 -23.24 -30.45 14.01
CA GLU A 9 -22.31 -29.97 15.03
C GLU A 9 -20.96 -29.57 14.42
N LEU A 10 -20.38 -30.42 13.57
CA LEU A 10 -19.15 -30.12 12.83
C LEU A 10 -19.34 -28.92 11.89
N PHE A 11 -20.49 -28.83 11.22
CA PHE A 11 -20.88 -27.71 10.38
C PHE A 11 -20.89 -26.42 11.20
N THR A 12 -21.49 -26.45 12.39
CA THR A 12 -21.54 -25.28 13.28
C THR A 12 -20.14 -24.87 13.75
N ALA A 13 -19.30 -25.84 14.14
CA ALA A 13 -17.92 -25.57 14.53
C ALA A 13 -17.10 -24.97 13.37
N CYS A 14 -17.20 -25.55 12.17
CA CYS A 14 -16.59 -25.03 10.95
C CYS A 14 -17.10 -23.63 10.64
N ARG A 15 -18.40 -23.39 10.76
CA ARG A 15 -19.01 -22.09 10.50
C ARG A 15 -18.47 -21.02 11.44
N LEU A 16 -18.40 -21.32 12.74
CA LEU A 16 -17.99 -20.39 13.80
C LEU A 16 -16.46 -20.26 13.97
N ASN A 17 -15.66 -21.01 13.22
CA ASN A 17 -14.21 -21.10 13.41
C ASN A 17 -13.79 -21.67 14.79
N ASP A 18 -14.64 -22.50 15.38
CA ASP A 18 -14.37 -23.12 16.68
C ASP A 18 -13.55 -24.39 16.50
N ILE A 19 -12.22 -24.21 16.48
CA ILE A 19 -11.28 -25.31 16.25
C ILE A 19 -11.24 -26.31 17.41
N GLN A 20 -11.42 -25.85 18.65
CA GLN A 20 -11.38 -26.73 19.82
C GLN A 20 -12.57 -27.69 19.77
N ARG A 21 -13.77 -27.13 19.57
CA ARG A 21 -14.97 -27.95 19.42
C ARG A 21 -14.87 -28.89 18.20
N PHE A 22 -14.29 -28.43 17.10
CA PHE A 22 -14.04 -29.27 15.94
C PHE A 22 -13.13 -30.47 16.28
N ASP A 23 -11.97 -30.21 16.88
CA ASP A 23 -11.00 -31.24 17.26
C ASP A 23 -11.62 -32.24 18.27
N ASP A 24 -12.42 -31.76 19.24
CA ASP A 24 -13.14 -32.60 20.21
C ASP A 24 -14.19 -33.51 19.55
N LEU A 25 -14.90 -33.01 18.54
CA LEU A 25 -15.89 -33.78 17.77
C LEU A 25 -15.22 -34.85 16.92
N ILE A 26 -14.11 -34.50 16.26
CA ILE A 26 -13.30 -35.45 15.48
C ILE A 26 -12.72 -36.54 16.39
N ALA A 27 -12.22 -36.18 17.57
CA ALA A 27 -11.70 -37.15 18.54
C ALA A 27 -12.79 -38.12 19.01
N ARG A 28 -14.01 -37.62 19.27
CA ARG A 28 -15.17 -38.46 19.60
C ARG A 28 -15.53 -39.41 18.46
N LEU A 29 -15.58 -38.92 17.22
CA LEU A 29 -15.84 -39.74 16.04
C LEU A 29 -14.79 -40.84 15.84
N ARG A 30 -13.51 -40.54 16.10
CA ARG A 30 -12.43 -41.53 16.05
C ARG A 30 -12.55 -42.61 17.11
N ALA A 31 -13.13 -42.32 18.27
CA ALA A 31 -13.33 -43.30 19.33
C ALA A 31 -14.47 -44.30 19.02
N ILE A 32 -15.45 -43.89 18.21
CA ILE A 32 -16.63 -44.69 17.84
C ILE A 32 -16.31 -45.76 16.78
N LYS A 33 -15.07 -45.81 16.26
CA LYS A 33 -14.58 -46.72 15.20
C LYS A 33 -14.79 -48.23 15.42
N TYR A 34 -15.27 -48.64 16.60
CA TYR A 34 -15.40 -50.03 17.05
C TYR A 34 -16.84 -50.58 17.03
N ILE A 35 -17.82 -49.84 16.51
CA ILE A 35 -19.21 -50.32 16.43
C ILE A 35 -19.50 -50.69 14.96
N ASP A 36 -19.75 -51.97 14.71
CA ASP A 36 -20.14 -52.48 13.39
C ASP A 36 -21.31 -51.66 12.84
N ASN A 37 -21.16 -51.16 11.61
CA ASN A 37 -22.11 -50.34 10.82
C ASN A 37 -22.20 -48.83 11.08
N SER A 38 -21.30 -48.21 11.86
CA SER A 38 -21.22 -46.73 11.90
C SER A 38 -20.58 -46.15 10.62
N PRO A 39 -21.10 -45.05 10.05
CA PRO A 39 -20.50 -44.42 8.88
C PRO A 39 -19.09 -43.94 9.16
N SER A 40 -18.22 -44.04 8.14
CA SER A 40 -16.83 -43.61 8.29
C SER A 40 -16.79 -42.11 8.54
N ILE A 41 -15.84 -41.66 9.37
CA ILE A 41 -15.56 -40.23 9.55
C ILE A 41 -15.38 -39.52 8.21
N ILE A 42 -14.81 -40.22 7.22
CA ILE A 42 -14.60 -39.71 5.87
C ILE A 42 -15.93 -39.41 5.17
N ASP A 43 -16.95 -40.25 5.37
CA ASP A 43 -18.28 -40.06 4.78
C ASP A 43 -18.97 -38.84 5.37
N ILE A 44 -18.85 -38.63 6.68
CA ILE A 44 -19.37 -37.44 7.37
C ILE A 44 -18.67 -36.17 6.87
N LEU A 45 -17.35 -36.20 6.73
CA LEU A 45 -16.57 -35.04 6.26
C LEU A 45 -16.85 -34.66 4.81
N ASN A 46 -17.15 -35.66 3.98
CA ASN A 46 -17.45 -35.51 2.55
C ASN A 46 -18.95 -35.40 2.24
N TYR A 47 -19.81 -35.44 3.25
CA TYR A 47 -21.23 -35.25 3.09
C TYR A 47 -21.53 -33.91 2.40
N GLN A 48 -22.31 -33.97 1.33
CA GLN A 48 -22.77 -32.82 0.57
C GLN A 48 -24.17 -32.41 1.06
N THR A 49 -24.31 -31.16 1.49
CA THR A 49 -25.59 -30.64 2.00
C THR A 49 -26.73 -30.77 0.98
N ALA A 50 -27.94 -31.06 1.47
CA ALA A 50 -29.14 -31.05 0.65
C ALA A 50 -29.37 -29.64 0.07
N GLY A 51 -29.50 -29.54 -1.25
CA GLY A 51 -29.59 -28.26 -1.96
C GLY A 51 -28.23 -27.84 -2.53
N SER A 52 -27.39 -27.19 -1.74
CA SER A 52 -26.17 -26.54 -2.27
C SER A 52 -25.02 -27.49 -2.61
N LEU A 53 -25.07 -28.74 -2.15
CA LEU A 53 -24.00 -29.74 -2.28
C LEU A 53 -22.65 -29.27 -1.72
N ASP A 54 -22.66 -28.35 -0.75
CA ASP A 54 -21.46 -27.89 -0.08
C ASP A 54 -21.01 -28.93 0.95
N THR A 55 -19.71 -29.15 1.03
CA THR A 55 -19.07 -29.95 2.09
C THR A 55 -18.54 -29.03 3.19
N LEU A 56 -18.12 -29.60 4.33
CA LEU A 56 -17.45 -28.84 5.39
C LEU A 56 -16.25 -28.04 4.87
N LEU A 57 -15.53 -28.60 3.90
CA LEU A 57 -14.37 -27.96 3.27
C LEU A 57 -14.76 -26.74 2.43
N HIS A 58 -15.93 -26.74 1.77
CA HIS A 58 -16.45 -25.57 1.05
C HIS A 58 -16.71 -24.41 2.01
N ILE A 59 -17.38 -24.69 3.12
CA ILE A 59 -17.75 -23.69 4.13
C ILE A 59 -16.51 -23.08 4.78
N ALA A 60 -15.55 -23.93 5.18
CA ALA A 60 -14.30 -23.47 5.76
C ALA A 60 -13.48 -22.62 4.76
N SER A 61 -13.49 -23.00 3.47
CA SER A 61 -12.78 -22.28 2.40
C SER A 61 -13.41 -20.92 2.08
N GLU A 62 -14.73 -20.85 1.98
CA GLU A 62 -15.45 -19.60 1.72
C GLU A 62 -15.24 -18.56 2.84
N ARG A 63 -15.14 -19.05 4.08
CA ARG A 63 -14.90 -18.22 5.27
C ARG A 63 -13.42 -17.93 5.54
N GLY A 64 -12.51 -18.68 4.93
CA GLY A 64 -11.07 -18.49 5.08
C GLY A 64 -10.48 -19.06 6.37
N HIS A 65 -11.10 -20.09 6.95
CA HIS A 65 -10.70 -20.66 8.24
C HIS A 65 -9.51 -21.61 8.09
N LEU A 66 -8.30 -21.04 7.99
CA LEU A 66 -7.06 -21.72 7.64
C LEU A 66 -6.81 -23.02 8.43
N LYS A 67 -6.95 -22.96 9.76
CA LYS A 67 -6.66 -24.09 10.62
C LYS A 67 -7.70 -25.21 10.48
N ILE A 68 -8.97 -24.87 10.32
CA ILE A 68 -10.04 -25.85 10.10
C ILE A 68 -9.87 -26.54 8.75
N ILE A 69 -9.50 -25.79 7.70
CA ILE A 69 -9.18 -26.36 6.39
C ILE A 69 -8.04 -27.38 6.52
N GLN A 70 -6.96 -27.02 7.21
CA GLN A 70 -5.83 -27.92 7.43
C GLN A 70 -6.25 -29.20 8.18
N ARG A 71 -7.07 -29.06 9.23
CA ARG A 71 -7.61 -30.20 9.97
C ARG A 71 -8.48 -31.10 9.09
N LEU A 72 -9.43 -30.52 8.35
CA LEU A 72 -10.31 -31.25 7.44
C LEU A 72 -9.53 -32.08 6.40
N LEU A 73 -8.51 -31.48 5.76
CA LEU A 73 -7.66 -32.17 4.79
C LEU A 73 -6.83 -33.31 5.42
N ASN A 74 -6.35 -33.10 6.64
CA ASN A 74 -5.65 -34.15 7.40
C ASN A 74 -6.58 -35.31 7.74
N GLU A 75 -7.83 -35.03 8.13
CA GLU A 75 -8.85 -36.04 8.47
C GLU A 75 -9.45 -36.76 7.26
N GLY A 76 -9.12 -36.35 6.03
CA GLY A 76 -9.57 -37.05 4.81
C GLY A 76 -10.66 -36.35 4.02
N ALA A 77 -11.00 -35.09 4.33
CA ALA A 77 -11.94 -34.32 3.52
C ALA A 77 -11.40 -34.09 2.10
N THR A 78 -12.21 -34.41 1.09
CA THR A 78 -11.85 -34.43 -0.32
C THR A 78 -11.97 -33.02 -0.92
N PRO A 79 -10.87 -32.42 -1.43
CA PRO A 79 -10.90 -31.10 -2.05
C PRO A 79 -11.39 -31.11 -3.51
N ALA A 80 -11.60 -32.29 -4.09
CA ALA A 80 -12.01 -32.49 -5.49
C ALA A 80 -13.53 -32.67 -5.67
N LEU A 81 -14.33 -32.41 -4.64
CA LEU A 81 -15.79 -32.42 -4.73
C LEU A 81 -16.28 -31.02 -5.14
N SER A 82 -17.12 -30.93 -6.17
CA SER A 82 -17.75 -29.68 -6.57
C SER A 82 -19.14 -29.54 -5.94
N ASN A 83 -19.49 -28.34 -5.50
CA ASN A 83 -20.85 -28.02 -5.07
C ASN A 83 -21.82 -27.85 -6.26
N GLN A 84 -23.08 -27.52 -5.98
CA GLN A 84 -24.14 -27.33 -6.98
C GLN A 84 -23.79 -26.22 -8.01
N ARG A 85 -22.92 -25.27 -7.63
CA ARG A 85 -22.44 -24.20 -8.52
C ARG A 85 -21.24 -24.62 -9.39
N GLY A 86 -20.84 -25.90 -9.34
CA GLY A 86 -19.63 -26.39 -10.00
C GLY A 86 -18.34 -25.79 -9.42
N LYS A 87 -18.37 -25.30 -8.19
CA LYS A 87 -17.20 -24.72 -7.51
C LYS A 87 -16.62 -25.73 -6.54
N TYR A 88 -15.30 -25.90 -6.58
CA TYR A 88 -14.53 -26.64 -5.60
C TYR A 88 -14.20 -25.77 -4.37
N PRO A 89 -13.84 -26.35 -3.22
CA PRO A 89 -13.43 -25.58 -2.04
C PRO A 89 -12.33 -24.55 -2.33
N TYR A 90 -11.32 -24.93 -3.13
CA TYR A 90 -10.24 -24.04 -3.55
C TYR A 90 -10.74 -22.78 -4.28
N ASN A 91 -11.81 -22.91 -5.06
CA ASN A 91 -12.39 -21.80 -5.84
C ASN A 91 -13.14 -20.80 -4.96
N LEU A 92 -13.63 -21.22 -3.79
CA LEU A 92 -14.32 -20.35 -2.84
C LEU A 92 -13.36 -19.53 -1.96
N CYS A 93 -12.06 -19.84 -1.98
CA CYS A 93 -11.04 -19.12 -1.22
C CYS A 93 -10.88 -17.68 -1.73
N LYS A 94 -11.16 -16.70 -0.87
CA LYS A 94 -11.04 -15.26 -1.19
C LYS A 94 -9.60 -14.75 -1.14
N ASN A 95 -8.82 -15.24 -0.18
CA ASN A 95 -7.49 -14.71 0.12
C ASN A 95 -6.39 -15.67 -0.37
N LYS A 96 -5.21 -15.12 -0.70
CA LYS A 96 -4.03 -15.91 -1.08
C LYS A 96 -3.64 -16.89 0.02
N GLU A 97 -3.72 -16.47 1.28
CA GLU A 97 -3.36 -17.29 2.45
C GLU A 97 -4.20 -18.57 2.56
N THR A 98 -5.51 -18.48 2.30
CA THR A 98 -6.41 -19.64 2.30
C THR A 98 -6.07 -20.60 1.17
N LYS A 99 -5.77 -20.07 -0.02
CA LYS A 99 -5.31 -20.87 -1.16
C LYS A 99 -3.97 -21.57 -0.88
N ASP A 100 -3.06 -20.88 -0.18
CA ASP A 100 -1.75 -21.43 0.15
C ASP A 100 -1.87 -22.66 1.08
N VAL A 101 -2.88 -22.76 1.95
CA VAL A 101 -3.12 -23.97 2.76
C VAL A 101 -3.30 -25.22 1.89
N PHE A 102 -4.07 -25.13 0.81
CA PHE A 102 -4.26 -26.24 -0.13
C PHE A 102 -2.98 -26.57 -0.90
N ARG A 103 -2.20 -25.54 -1.27
CA ARG A 103 -0.94 -25.70 -2.02
C ARG A 103 0.15 -26.32 -1.16
N LEU A 104 0.20 -25.96 0.13
CA LEU A 104 1.07 -26.57 1.14
C LEU A 104 0.66 -28.03 1.39
N PHE A 105 -0.64 -28.28 1.57
CA PHE A 105 -1.12 -29.65 1.75
C PHE A 105 -0.82 -30.55 0.54
N ARG A 106 -0.96 -30.01 -0.69
CA ARG A 106 -0.55 -30.69 -1.93
C ARG A 106 0.95 -30.95 -1.98
N HIS A 107 1.78 -30.06 -1.44
CA HIS A 107 3.22 -30.25 -1.37
C HIS A 107 3.57 -31.45 -0.48
N ASP A 108 2.92 -31.56 0.68
CA ASP A 108 3.20 -32.62 1.66
C ASP A 108 2.55 -33.96 1.29
N HIS A 109 1.48 -33.94 0.48
CA HIS A 109 0.72 -35.13 0.09
C HIS A 109 0.39 -35.17 -1.42
N PRO A 110 1.38 -35.26 -2.32
CA PRO A 110 1.17 -35.12 -3.76
C PRO A 110 0.21 -36.17 -4.37
N ASP A 111 0.16 -37.38 -3.81
CA ASP A 111 -0.60 -38.51 -4.37
C ASP A 111 -1.93 -38.77 -3.65
N LYS A 112 -2.32 -37.95 -2.65
CA LYS A 112 -3.49 -38.24 -1.81
C LYS A 112 -4.82 -37.92 -2.50
N TYR A 113 -4.85 -36.90 -3.37
CA TYR A 113 -6.06 -36.44 -4.03
C TYR A 113 -5.80 -36.09 -5.49
N ASP A 114 -6.85 -36.09 -6.30
CA ASP A 114 -6.80 -35.49 -7.63
C ASP A 114 -6.87 -33.95 -7.53
N TYR A 115 -5.70 -33.34 -7.38
CA TYR A 115 -5.53 -31.89 -7.32
C TYR A 115 -5.86 -31.19 -8.64
N THR A 116 -5.82 -31.91 -9.77
CA THR A 116 -6.16 -31.34 -11.07
C THR A 116 -7.66 -31.17 -11.19
N LEU A 117 -8.43 -32.17 -10.76
CA LEU A 117 -9.89 -32.09 -10.69
C LEU A 117 -10.35 -30.97 -9.74
N GLY A 118 -9.75 -30.88 -8.55
CA GLY A 118 -10.04 -29.81 -7.57
C GLY A 118 -9.59 -28.41 -7.97
N GLN A 119 -8.99 -28.24 -9.16
CA GLN A 119 -8.46 -26.96 -9.68
C GLN A 119 -7.47 -26.28 -8.73
N ILE A 120 -6.72 -27.06 -7.96
CA ILE A 120 -5.77 -26.52 -6.98
C ILE A 120 -4.51 -26.09 -7.73
N ALA A 121 -4.07 -24.84 -7.50
CA ALA A 121 -2.83 -24.33 -8.05
C ALA A 121 -1.62 -25.22 -7.70
N PRO A 122 -0.49 -25.08 -8.43
CA PRO A 122 0.73 -25.83 -8.15
C PRO A 122 1.13 -25.75 -6.67
N SER A 123 1.67 -26.85 -6.16
CA SER A 123 2.18 -26.95 -4.79
C SER A 123 3.21 -25.86 -4.52
N ILE A 124 3.33 -25.50 -3.25
CA ILE A 124 4.34 -24.56 -2.77
C ILE A 124 4.91 -25.10 -1.47
N SER A 125 6.22 -25.01 -1.30
CA SER A 125 6.86 -25.36 -0.03
C SER A 125 6.71 -24.20 0.97
N ILE A 126 6.88 -24.52 2.25
CA ILE A 126 6.88 -23.51 3.33
C ILE A 126 7.99 -22.47 3.05
N ASP A 127 9.21 -22.92 2.74
CA ASP A 127 10.36 -22.04 2.45
C ASP A 127 10.09 -21.07 1.30
N GLU A 128 9.50 -21.57 0.21
CA GLU A 128 9.17 -20.74 -0.95
C GLU A 128 8.08 -19.73 -0.61
N LEU A 129 7.06 -20.13 0.16
CA LEU A 129 6.03 -19.22 0.62
C LEU A 129 6.59 -18.11 1.53
N GLU A 130 7.49 -18.45 2.44
CA GLU A 130 8.18 -17.49 3.30
C GLU A 130 9.02 -16.50 2.50
N ARG A 131 9.76 -16.98 1.49
CA ARG A 131 10.50 -16.12 0.55
C ARG A 131 9.57 -15.15 -0.19
N GLN A 132 8.43 -15.62 -0.69
CA GLN A 132 7.46 -14.73 -1.35
C GLN A 132 6.91 -13.66 -0.39
N ARG A 133 6.66 -14.03 0.88
CA ARG A 133 6.19 -13.09 1.91
C ARG A 133 7.24 -12.04 2.26
N THR A 134 8.51 -12.41 2.38
CA THR A 134 9.60 -11.45 2.66
C THR A 134 9.82 -10.49 1.49
N VAL A 135 9.83 -11.00 0.26
CA VAL A 135 9.94 -10.18 -0.96
C VAL A 135 8.79 -9.19 -1.08
N GLU A 136 7.55 -9.62 -0.88
CA GLU A 136 6.39 -8.72 -0.94
C GLU A 136 6.41 -7.68 0.19
N ARG A 137 6.84 -8.05 1.41
CA ARG A 137 7.00 -7.10 2.52
C ARG A 137 8.05 -6.04 2.20
N GLU A 138 9.18 -6.43 1.62
CA GLU A 138 10.25 -5.53 1.23
C GLU A 138 9.83 -4.59 0.09
N ARG A 139 9.15 -5.13 -0.94
CA ARG A 139 8.58 -4.32 -2.03
C ARG A 139 7.61 -3.25 -1.52
N ARG A 140 6.74 -3.60 -0.56
CA ARG A 140 5.81 -2.65 0.08
C ARG A 140 6.55 -1.55 0.84
N ARG A 141 7.60 -1.91 1.59
CA ARG A 141 8.45 -0.95 2.32
C ARG A 141 9.14 0.02 1.37
N GLN A 142 9.78 -0.48 0.32
CA GLN A 142 10.46 0.35 -0.67
C GLN A 142 9.49 1.30 -1.39
N THR A 143 8.30 0.82 -1.75
CA THR A 143 7.27 1.65 -2.38
C THR A 143 6.78 2.76 -1.45
N LYS A 144 6.54 2.46 -0.16
CA LYS A 144 6.15 3.48 0.83
C LYS A 144 7.26 4.52 1.02
N LYS A 145 8.51 4.08 1.17
CA LYS A 145 9.67 4.96 1.31
C LYS A 145 9.79 5.91 0.11
N ARG A 146 9.73 5.39 -1.12
CA ARG A 146 9.76 6.21 -2.35
C ARG A 146 8.65 7.26 -2.40
N ARG A 147 7.43 6.91 -1.97
CA ARG A 147 6.31 7.86 -1.90
C ARG A 147 6.55 8.96 -0.88
N THR A 148 7.00 8.60 0.32
CA THR A 148 7.30 9.57 1.39
C THR A 148 8.48 10.47 1.02
N ASP A 149 9.55 9.93 0.46
CA ASP A 149 10.72 10.70 0.03
C ASP A 149 10.34 11.69 -1.09
N LYS A 150 9.51 11.25 -2.05
CA LYS A 150 8.97 12.12 -3.09
C LYS A 150 8.11 13.24 -2.50
N GLN A 151 7.17 12.91 -1.60
CA GLN A 151 6.30 13.90 -0.96
C GLN A 151 7.10 14.93 -0.17
N ARG A 152 8.13 14.50 0.57
CA ARG A 152 9.05 15.39 1.29
C ARG A 152 9.82 16.30 0.33
N SER A 153 10.35 15.75 -0.76
CA SER A 153 11.07 16.54 -1.77
C SER A 153 10.17 17.56 -2.46
N ASP A 154 8.92 17.21 -2.77
CA ASP A 154 7.95 18.11 -3.38
C ASP A 154 7.54 19.23 -2.41
N GLN A 155 7.33 18.89 -1.13
CA GLN A 155 7.03 19.87 -0.07
C GLN A 155 8.20 20.84 0.16
N GLU A 156 9.42 20.33 0.18
CA GLU A 156 10.62 21.17 0.34
C GLU A 156 10.81 22.10 -0.85
N ARG A 157 10.54 21.64 -2.08
CA ARG A 157 10.56 22.50 -3.28
C ARG A 157 9.52 23.62 -3.18
N GLN A 158 8.28 23.28 -2.81
CA GLN A 158 7.21 24.27 -2.66
C GLN A 158 7.53 25.31 -1.58
N LEU A 159 8.10 24.89 -0.46
CA LEU A 159 8.50 25.81 0.61
C LEU A 159 9.58 26.78 0.11
N ARG A 160 10.60 26.28 -0.60
CA ARG A 160 11.65 27.14 -1.18
C ARG A 160 11.11 28.13 -2.21
N GLU A 161 10.17 27.70 -3.05
CA GLU A 161 9.50 28.56 -4.03
C GLU A 161 8.65 29.64 -3.34
N GLN A 162 7.91 29.29 -2.28
CA GLN A 162 7.13 30.24 -1.47
C GLN A 162 8.01 31.25 -0.74
N GLU A 163 9.11 30.80 -0.12
CA GLU A 163 10.08 31.68 0.54
C GLU A 163 10.71 32.66 -0.47
N GLU A 164 11.07 32.19 -1.66
CA GLU A 164 11.63 33.06 -2.70
C GLU A 164 10.62 34.11 -3.18
N GLU A 165 9.36 33.72 -3.39
CA GLU A 165 8.30 34.65 -3.80
C GLU A 165 7.95 35.64 -2.68
N GLN A 166 7.91 35.21 -1.42
CA GLN A 166 7.73 36.11 -0.27
C GLN A 166 8.86 37.15 -0.19
N GLN A 167 10.12 36.73 -0.35
CA GLN A 167 11.25 37.66 -0.40
C GLN A 167 11.14 38.63 -1.58
N ARG A 168 10.62 38.15 -2.72
CA ARG A 168 10.41 38.97 -3.91
C ARG A 168 9.34 40.05 -3.69
N ILE A 169 8.20 39.66 -3.10
CA ILE A 169 7.10 40.58 -2.75
C ILE A 169 7.57 41.58 -1.70
N ALA A 170 8.25 41.12 -0.64
CA ALA A 170 8.79 41.98 0.41
C ALA A 170 9.76 43.03 -0.16
N PHE A 171 10.67 42.62 -1.05
CA PHE A 171 11.57 43.57 -1.73
C PHE A 171 10.82 44.59 -2.57
N LEU A 172 9.78 44.17 -3.31
CA LEU A 172 8.99 45.09 -4.14
C LEU A 172 8.16 46.08 -3.31
N ALA A 173 7.75 45.69 -2.10
CA ALA A 173 6.98 46.53 -1.18
C ALA A 173 7.81 47.67 -0.55
N LEU A 174 9.13 47.52 -0.46
CA LEU A 174 10.01 48.57 0.04
C LEU A 174 10.06 49.77 -0.92
N SER A 175 10.08 50.98 -0.37
CA SER A 175 10.37 52.21 -1.09
C SER A 175 11.83 52.28 -1.55
N ASP A 176 12.11 53.16 -2.52
CA ASP A 176 13.47 53.32 -3.06
C ASP A 176 14.47 53.87 -2.02
N ALA A 177 14.00 54.57 -0.98
CA ALA A 177 14.82 55.01 0.13
C ALA A 177 15.15 53.82 1.07
N GLU A 178 14.14 53.03 1.43
CA GLU A 178 14.30 51.87 2.31
C GLU A 178 15.19 50.78 1.70
N LYS A 179 15.06 50.52 0.38
CA LYS A 179 15.94 49.58 -0.34
C LYS A 179 17.42 49.99 -0.26
N ARG A 180 17.73 51.28 -0.38
CA ARG A 180 19.12 51.78 -0.28
C ARG A 180 19.65 51.65 1.14
N THR A 181 18.86 52.02 2.14
CA THR A 181 19.22 51.87 3.55
C THR A 181 19.49 50.40 3.89
N LEU A 182 18.66 49.49 3.40
CA LEU A 182 18.83 48.05 3.58
C LEU A 182 20.11 47.54 2.89
N ALA A 183 20.40 48.00 1.66
CA ALA A 183 21.62 47.63 0.96
C ALA A 183 22.89 48.11 1.68
N VAL A 184 22.87 49.30 2.28
CA VAL A 184 23.98 49.79 3.10
C VAL A 184 24.22 48.91 4.33
N HIS A 185 23.16 48.56 5.07
CA HIS A 185 23.27 47.66 6.22
C HIS A 185 23.83 46.28 5.83
N VAL A 186 23.30 45.68 4.77
CA VAL A 186 23.74 44.36 4.30
C VAL A 186 25.19 44.39 3.80
N ASN A 187 25.61 45.46 3.12
CA ASN A 187 27.00 45.60 2.67
C ASN A 187 27.98 45.76 3.84
N PHE A 188 27.57 46.48 4.89
CA PHE A 188 28.32 46.61 6.13
C PHE A 188 28.50 45.26 6.83
N GLU A 189 27.42 44.48 6.97
CA GLU A 189 27.46 43.15 7.61
C GLU A 189 28.24 42.11 6.79
N THR A 190 28.12 42.13 5.47
CA THR A 190 28.75 41.14 4.58
C THR A 190 30.15 41.50 4.11
N ASN A 191 30.69 42.65 4.57
CA ASN A 191 32.00 43.18 4.16
C ASN A 191 32.16 43.31 2.63
N LYS A 192 31.04 43.44 1.91
CA LYS A 192 31.01 43.64 0.46
C LYS A 192 31.03 45.12 0.15
N ARG A 193 31.86 45.54 -0.81
CA ARG A 193 31.91 46.92 -1.29
C ARG A 193 30.90 47.14 -2.42
N ASP A 194 30.06 48.15 -2.27
CA ASP A 194 29.26 48.79 -3.31
C ASP A 194 28.20 47.94 -4.05
N GLU A 195 27.55 46.99 -3.37
CA GLU A 195 26.36 46.29 -3.92
C GLU A 195 25.04 46.93 -3.45
N LEU A 196 24.61 48.03 -4.08
CA LEU A 196 23.34 48.72 -3.77
C LEU A 196 22.05 47.94 -4.08
N HIS A 197 22.16 46.73 -4.63
CA HIS A 197 21.07 46.00 -5.27
C HIS A 197 20.72 44.67 -4.59
N LEU A 198 21.33 44.34 -3.44
CA LEU A 198 21.00 43.15 -2.63
C LEU A 198 20.96 41.83 -3.44
N GLY A 199 21.74 41.73 -4.54
CA GLY A 199 21.73 40.59 -5.46
C GLY A 199 20.43 40.35 -6.24
N ARG A 200 19.50 41.33 -6.24
CA ARG A 200 18.18 41.25 -6.89
C ARG A 200 17.96 42.39 -7.88
N CYS A 201 17.14 42.15 -8.90
CA CYS A 201 16.77 43.15 -9.88
C CYS A 201 15.92 44.25 -9.24
N TRP A 202 16.29 45.52 -9.42
CA TRP A 202 15.59 46.66 -8.83
C TRP A 202 14.11 46.74 -9.22
N GLN A 203 13.78 46.41 -10.47
CA GLN A 203 12.41 46.53 -11.00
C GLN A 203 11.48 45.33 -10.71
N CYS A 204 12.01 44.11 -10.63
CA CYS A 204 11.20 42.88 -10.56
C CYS A 204 11.59 41.94 -9.41
N ALA A 205 12.60 42.30 -8.61
CA ALA A 205 13.11 41.58 -7.46
C ALA A 205 13.61 40.14 -7.70
N LYS A 206 13.72 39.70 -8.96
CA LYS A 206 14.33 38.41 -9.31
C LYS A 206 15.81 38.41 -8.94
N LYS A 207 16.33 37.28 -8.41
CA LYS A 207 17.77 37.11 -8.18
C LYS A 207 18.52 37.22 -9.50
N ILE A 208 19.64 37.94 -9.48
CA ILE A 208 20.50 38.14 -10.63
C ILE A 208 21.53 37.00 -10.65
N SER A 209 21.45 36.09 -11.63
CA SER A 209 22.42 34.99 -11.81
C SER A 209 23.55 35.36 -12.77
N ASP A 210 23.22 36.14 -13.79
CA ASP A 210 24.12 36.47 -14.91
C ASP A 210 24.56 37.94 -14.81
N GLU A 211 25.46 38.38 -15.69
CA GLU A 211 25.92 39.78 -15.70
C GLU A 211 24.73 40.77 -15.78
N PRO A 212 24.53 41.62 -14.76
CA PRO A 212 23.36 42.49 -14.69
C PRO A 212 23.46 43.68 -15.64
N PHE A 213 22.31 44.12 -16.14
CA PHE A 213 22.20 45.41 -16.79
C PHE A 213 22.22 46.52 -15.73
N THR A 214 23.07 47.52 -15.89
CA THR A 214 23.23 48.63 -14.94
C THR A 214 22.72 49.95 -15.53
N TYR A 215 22.17 50.81 -14.68
CA TYR A 215 21.82 52.19 -15.03
C TYR A 215 21.86 53.05 -13.77
N PHE A 216 22.79 54.01 -13.74
CA PHE A 216 23.25 54.62 -12.49
C PHE A 216 23.60 53.53 -11.47
N ASP A 217 23.15 53.67 -10.23
CA ASP A 217 23.41 52.74 -9.13
C ASP A 217 22.49 51.51 -9.11
N TYR A 218 21.58 51.36 -10.09
CA TYR A 218 20.59 50.29 -10.11
C TYR A 218 21.01 49.14 -11.03
N LYS A 219 20.75 47.90 -10.60
CA LYS A 219 20.98 46.68 -11.37
C LYS A 219 19.67 45.99 -11.75
N PHE A 220 19.63 45.43 -12.97
CA PHE A 220 18.45 44.80 -13.56
C PHE A 220 18.77 43.43 -14.17
N CYS A 221 17.83 42.50 -14.08
CA CYS A 221 17.99 41.16 -14.65
C CYS A 221 17.79 41.09 -16.18
N SER A 222 17.19 42.12 -16.80
CA SER A 222 16.94 42.14 -18.24
C SER A 222 16.80 43.56 -18.79
N THR A 223 17.00 43.72 -20.10
CA THR A 223 16.79 44.98 -20.82
C THR A 223 15.33 45.46 -20.74
N ALA A 224 14.36 44.56 -20.59
CA ALA A 224 12.96 44.91 -20.36
C ALA A 224 12.76 45.60 -18.99
N CYS A 225 13.34 45.03 -17.92
CA CYS A 225 13.29 45.64 -16.58
C CYS A 225 13.97 47.02 -16.56
N LEU A 226 15.11 47.15 -17.23
CA LEU A 226 15.81 48.43 -17.38
C LEU A 226 14.95 49.47 -18.12
N LYS A 227 14.30 49.10 -19.23
CA LYS A 227 13.42 49.99 -20.00
C LYS A 227 12.26 50.52 -19.15
N VAL A 228 11.57 49.63 -18.42
CA VAL A 228 10.44 50.00 -17.55
C VAL A 228 10.86 51.00 -16.46
N HIS A 229 12.03 50.80 -15.87
CA HIS A 229 12.54 51.74 -14.86
C HIS A 229 12.82 53.12 -15.46
N ARG A 230 13.47 53.18 -16.64
CA ARG A 230 13.79 54.44 -17.33
C ARG A 230 12.57 55.21 -17.79
N THR A 231 11.47 54.54 -18.15
CA THR A 231 10.22 55.22 -18.53
C THR A 231 9.53 55.83 -17.33
N LYS A 232 9.51 55.13 -16.18
CA LYS A 232 8.98 55.66 -14.92
C LYS A 232 9.75 56.89 -14.43
N SER A 233 11.09 56.85 -14.48
CA SER A 233 11.90 58.00 -14.06
C SER A 233 11.64 59.24 -14.92
N LYS A 234 11.39 59.08 -16.22
CA LYS A 234 11.07 60.21 -17.13
C LYS A 234 9.72 60.85 -16.79
N THR A 235 8.70 60.05 -16.49
CA THR A 235 7.36 60.56 -16.13
C THR A 235 7.35 61.33 -14.81
N THR A 236 8.20 60.95 -13.84
CA THR A 236 8.32 61.64 -12.56
C THR A 236 9.00 63.01 -12.70
N THR A 237 9.90 63.18 -13.68
CA THR A 237 10.60 64.46 -13.94
C THR A 237 9.73 65.46 -14.71
N THR A 238 8.70 65.01 -15.44
CA THR A 238 7.80 65.89 -16.21
C THR A 238 6.58 66.41 -15.44
N ASN A 239 6.32 65.92 -14.22
CA ASN A 239 5.16 66.31 -13.39
C ASN A 239 5.55 67.19 -12.18
N VAL A 240 6.69 67.89 -12.25
CA VAL A 240 7.12 68.90 -11.27
C VAL A 240 7.06 70.28 -11.91
#